data_AF-A0A921AV14-F1
#
_entry.id   AF-A0A921AV14-F1
#
_cell.length_a   1.000
_cell.length_b   1.000
_cell.length_c   1.000
_cell.angle_alpha   90.00
_cell.angle_beta   90.00
_cell.angle_gamma   90.00
#
_symmetry.space_group_name_H-M   'P 1'
#
loop_
_entity.id
_entity.type
_entity.pdbx_description
1 polymer ?
#
loop_
_entity_poly.entity_id
_entity_poly.type
_entity_poly.pdbx_seq_one_letter_code
_entity_poly.pdbx_strand_id
1 'polypeptide(L)'
;MTEYSPDEQEGRTERKNLSPALENYLEIIFLEEAREGAARASSIAEAAGVSRSTVTSTLKALKAMGLVEYEPYSLIHLTEEGRNIGRDITHRHIIFREFFLQVLQLDEKQADAVACELEHVVPPHVIRRWGQFVLYLRTRDFWKNWQSEYQSERKKLIGTMEKTFRNMGSLDNQEEVRELARKYR
;
A
#
# COMPACT_ATOMS: atom_id res chain seq x y z
N MET A 1 27.14 -14.18 8.68
CA MET A 1 27.48 -14.24 7.24
C MET A 1 26.49 -15.18 6.60
N THR A 2 25.41 -14.66 6.05
CA THR A 2 24.46 -15.41 5.22
C THR A 2 24.74 -14.98 3.79
N GLU A 3 25.22 -15.91 2.99
CA GLU A 3 25.63 -15.70 1.60
C GLU A 3 24.43 -15.19 0.77
N TYR A 4 24.59 -13.99 0.23
CA TYR A 4 23.73 -13.44 -0.80
C TYR A 4 24.10 -14.15 -2.11
N SER A 5 23.29 -15.12 -2.51
CA SER A 5 23.44 -15.79 -3.80
C SER A 5 23.02 -14.83 -4.94
N PRO A 6 23.88 -14.56 -5.95
CA PRO A 6 23.59 -13.58 -7.00
C PRO A 6 22.59 -14.02 -8.09
N ASP A 7 22.05 -15.24 -8.02
CA ASP A 7 21.38 -15.92 -9.15
C ASP A 7 19.88 -15.66 -9.34
N GLU A 8 19.27 -14.63 -8.73
CA GLU A 8 17.88 -14.24 -9.03
C GLU A 8 17.77 -13.07 -10.05
N GLN A 9 18.66 -13.04 -11.05
CA GLN A 9 18.60 -12.07 -12.15
C GLN A 9 18.02 -12.61 -13.47
N GLU A 10 17.32 -13.75 -13.46
CA GLU A 10 16.63 -14.26 -14.65
C GLU A 10 15.11 -14.18 -14.51
N GLY A 11 14.51 -13.31 -15.33
CA GLY A 11 13.07 -13.07 -15.35
C GLY A 11 12.67 -11.59 -15.16
N ARG A 12 13.45 -10.62 -15.65
CA ARG A 12 12.88 -9.29 -15.94
C ARG A 12 11.95 -9.46 -17.13
N THR A 13 10.71 -9.87 -16.88
CA THR A 13 9.60 -9.37 -17.69
C THR A 13 9.74 -7.87 -17.63
N GLU A 14 10.18 -7.24 -18.73
CA GLU A 14 10.07 -5.80 -18.88
C GLU A 14 8.65 -5.47 -18.46
N ARG A 15 8.47 -4.79 -17.32
CA ARG A 15 7.16 -4.24 -17.01
C ARG A 15 6.85 -3.37 -18.22
N LYS A 16 5.86 -3.76 -19.04
CA LYS A 16 5.21 -2.80 -19.94
C LYS A 16 5.00 -1.57 -19.05
N ASN A 17 5.57 -0.43 -19.42
CA ASN A 17 5.41 0.83 -18.68
C ASN A 17 3.92 1.22 -18.78
N LEU A 18 3.08 0.56 -18.00
CA LEU A 18 1.68 0.86 -17.82
C LEU A 18 1.62 2.07 -16.90
N SER A 19 0.69 2.98 -17.20
CA SER A 19 0.40 4.04 -16.25
C SER A 19 -0.29 3.46 -15.02
N PRO A 20 -0.14 4.08 -13.84
CA PRO A 20 -0.89 3.69 -12.64
C PRO A 20 -2.39 3.60 -12.89
N ALA A 21 -2.94 4.47 -13.75
CA ALA A 21 -4.34 4.41 -14.15
C ALA A 21 -4.72 3.12 -14.89
N LEU A 22 -3.85 2.60 -15.78
CA LEU A 22 -4.10 1.33 -16.46
C LEU A 22 -3.92 0.14 -15.51
N GLU A 23 -2.93 0.21 -14.63
CA GLU A 23 -2.71 -0.76 -13.57
C GLU A 23 -3.94 -0.91 -12.66
N ASN A 24 -4.51 0.21 -12.19
CA ASN A 24 -5.75 0.22 -11.40
C ASN A 24 -6.91 -0.48 -12.09
N TYR A 25 -7.05 -0.33 -13.41
CA TYR A 25 -8.12 -1.04 -14.13
C TYR A 25 -7.89 -2.55 -14.12
N LEU A 26 -6.65 -3.02 -14.28
CA LEU A 26 -6.34 -4.45 -14.21
C LEU A 26 -6.57 -5.00 -12.81
N GLU A 27 -6.25 -4.23 -11.78
CA GLU A 27 -6.52 -4.57 -10.39
C GLU A 27 -8.04 -4.70 -10.12
N ILE A 28 -8.82 -3.68 -10.49
CA ILE A 28 -10.29 -3.69 -10.35
C ILE A 28 -10.91 -4.89 -11.08
N ILE A 29 -10.51 -5.14 -12.34
CA ILE A 29 -11.03 -6.26 -13.12
C ILE A 29 -10.63 -7.59 -12.46
N PHE A 30 -9.40 -7.71 -11.95
CA PHE A 30 -8.94 -8.91 -11.25
C PHE A 30 -9.77 -9.21 -10.01
N LEU A 31 -10.05 -8.20 -9.19
CA LEU A 31 -10.87 -8.31 -7.99
C LEU A 31 -12.33 -8.67 -8.31
N GLU A 32 -12.91 -8.03 -9.33
CA GLU A 32 -14.27 -8.32 -9.80
C GLU A 32 -14.38 -9.74 -10.37
N GLU A 33 -13.41 -10.19 -11.18
CA GLU A 33 -13.36 -11.57 -11.67
C GLU A 33 -13.24 -12.58 -10.53
N ALA A 34 -12.42 -12.31 -9.52
CA ALA A 34 -12.25 -13.19 -8.38
C ALA A 34 -13.53 -13.33 -7.55
N ARG A 35 -14.36 -12.27 -7.51
CA ARG A 35 -15.61 -12.22 -6.75
C ARG A 35 -16.81 -12.78 -7.50
N GLU A 36 -16.97 -12.41 -8.77
CA GLU A 36 -18.20 -12.62 -9.55
C GLU A 36 -17.97 -13.48 -10.81
N GLY A 37 -16.73 -13.94 -11.04
CA GLY A 37 -16.33 -14.74 -12.21
C GLY A 37 -16.08 -13.93 -13.48
N ALA A 38 -16.51 -12.66 -13.53
CA ALA A 38 -16.30 -11.75 -14.64
C ALA A 38 -16.49 -10.28 -14.19
N ALA A 39 -15.81 -9.33 -14.84
CA ALA A 39 -16.04 -7.91 -14.59
C ALA A 39 -17.12 -7.35 -15.52
N ARG A 40 -17.84 -6.32 -15.05
CA ARG A 40 -18.82 -5.55 -15.84
C ARG A 40 -18.36 -4.10 -15.93
N ALA A 41 -18.57 -3.46 -17.10
CA ALA A 41 -18.19 -2.07 -17.30
C ALA A 41 -18.86 -1.10 -16.30
N SER A 42 -20.06 -1.43 -15.80
CA SER A 42 -20.73 -0.68 -14.73
C SER A 42 -20.01 -0.78 -13.40
N SER A 43 -19.61 -1.99 -12.99
CA SER A 43 -18.88 -2.22 -11.73
C SER A 43 -17.50 -1.56 -11.78
N ILE A 44 -16.81 -1.67 -12.93
CA ILE A 44 -15.52 -1.00 -13.13
C ILE A 44 -15.66 0.52 -13.01
N ALA A 45 -16.71 1.09 -13.59
CA ALA A 45 -16.96 2.54 -13.52
C ALA A 45 -17.19 3.01 -12.08
N GLU A 46 -17.96 2.25 -11.31
CA GLU A 46 -18.23 2.51 -9.90
C GLU A 46 -16.96 2.41 -9.05
N ALA A 47 -16.22 1.31 -9.19
CA ALA A 47 -14.98 1.08 -8.44
C ALA A 47 -13.89 2.11 -8.78
N ALA A 48 -13.74 2.47 -10.06
CA ALA A 48 -12.76 3.47 -10.49
C ALA A 48 -13.21 4.92 -10.26
N GLY A 49 -14.48 5.16 -9.89
CA GLY A 49 -15.01 6.51 -9.69
C GLY A 49 -15.06 7.37 -10.96
N VAL A 50 -15.25 6.76 -12.14
CA VAL A 50 -15.25 7.46 -13.44
C VAL A 50 -16.48 7.13 -14.29
N SER A 51 -16.66 7.85 -15.40
CA SER A 51 -17.77 7.60 -16.32
C SER A 51 -17.61 6.30 -17.12
N ARG A 52 -18.74 5.73 -17.56
CA ARG A 52 -18.74 4.54 -18.46
C ARG A 52 -18.04 4.81 -19.80
N SER A 53 -18.04 6.05 -20.29
CA SER A 53 -17.33 6.40 -21.51
C SER A 53 -15.81 6.32 -21.30
N THR A 54 -15.31 6.81 -20.16
CA THR A 54 -13.90 6.65 -19.77
C THR A 54 -13.54 5.17 -19.69
N VAL A 55 -14.33 4.36 -18.98
CA VAL A 55 -14.12 2.90 -18.91
C VAL A 55 -14.04 2.25 -20.29
N THR A 56 -14.96 2.59 -21.19
CA THR A 56 -14.97 2.05 -22.55
C THR A 56 -13.69 2.40 -23.31
N SER A 57 -13.22 3.65 -23.19
CA SER A 57 -11.96 4.06 -23.84
C SER A 57 -10.75 3.31 -23.28
N THR A 58 -10.69 3.13 -21.95
CA THR A 58 -9.60 2.42 -21.27
C THR A 58 -9.61 0.93 -21.61
N LEU A 59 -10.78 0.28 -21.64
CA LEU A 59 -10.91 -1.13 -22.02
C LEU A 59 -10.47 -1.38 -23.47
N LYS A 60 -10.76 -0.45 -24.40
CA LYS A 60 -10.24 -0.53 -25.77
C LYS A 60 -8.72 -0.44 -25.81
N ALA A 61 -8.12 0.44 -25.01
CA ALA A 61 -6.66 0.55 -24.91
C ALA A 61 -6.05 -0.73 -24.34
N LEU A 62 -6.58 -1.26 -23.23
CA LEU A 62 -6.12 -2.50 -22.63
C LEU A 62 -6.27 -3.71 -23.57
N LYS A 63 -7.36 -3.76 -24.35
CA LYS A 63 -7.55 -4.78 -25.39
C LYS A 63 -6.49 -4.68 -26.48
N ALA A 64 -6.20 -3.46 -26.95
CA ALA A 64 -5.15 -3.24 -27.95
C ALA A 64 -3.75 -3.64 -27.43
N MET A 65 -3.54 -3.59 -26.10
CA MET A 65 -2.32 -4.06 -25.44
C MET A 65 -2.30 -5.56 -25.17
N GLY A 66 -3.38 -6.29 -25.51
CA GLY A 66 -3.54 -7.72 -25.28
C GLY A 66 -3.76 -8.11 -23.82
N LEU A 67 -4.22 -7.18 -22.97
CA LEU A 67 -4.34 -7.41 -21.52
C LEU A 67 -5.75 -7.85 -21.10
N VAL A 68 -6.78 -7.48 -21.87
CA VAL A 68 -8.18 -7.84 -21.59
C VAL A 68 -8.90 -8.38 -22.82
N GLU A 69 -9.86 -9.26 -22.57
CA GLU A 69 -10.86 -9.69 -23.54
C GLU A 69 -12.11 -8.82 -23.34
N TYR A 70 -12.40 -7.97 -24.33
CA TYR A 70 -13.50 -7.01 -24.27
C TYR A 70 -14.21 -6.86 -25.61
N GLU A 71 -15.53 -6.98 -25.61
CA GLU A 71 -16.41 -6.53 -26.69
C GLU A 71 -17.52 -5.62 -26.14
N PRO A 72 -18.10 -4.73 -26.95
CA PRO A 72 -19.25 -3.94 -26.52
C PRO A 72 -20.37 -4.82 -25.96
N TYR A 73 -20.90 -4.44 -24.79
CA TYR A 73 -21.96 -5.16 -24.09
C TYR A 73 -21.61 -6.58 -23.61
N SER A 74 -20.32 -6.96 -23.63
CA SER A 74 -19.86 -8.24 -23.09
C SER A 74 -19.42 -8.15 -21.63
N LEU A 75 -19.29 -9.31 -21.00
CA LEU A 75 -18.46 -9.48 -19.81
C LEU A 75 -17.00 -9.19 -20.18
N ILE A 76 -16.24 -8.67 -19.21
CA ILE A 76 -14.82 -8.35 -19.37
C ILE A 76 -14.00 -9.39 -18.61
N HIS A 77 -13.00 -9.94 -19.30
CA HIS A 77 -12.06 -10.88 -18.73
C HIS A 77 -10.62 -10.41 -18.86
N LEU A 78 -9.79 -10.76 -17.89
CA LEU A 78 -8.35 -10.62 -18.05
C LEU A 78 -7.81 -11.75 -18.91
N THR A 79 -6.96 -11.39 -19.87
CA THR A 79 -6.05 -12.37 -20.47
C THR A 79 -5.07 -12.90 -19.42
N GLU A 80 -4.31 -13.94 -19.73
CA GLU A 80 -3.29 -14.45 -18.80
C GLU A 80 -2.23 -13.37 -18.46
N GLU A 81 -1.81 -12.56 -19.43
CA GLU A 81 -0.88 -11.46 -19.17
C GLU A 81 -1.52 -10.40 -18.24
N GLY A 82 -2.74 -9.96 -18.55
CA GLY A 82 -3.47 -9.00 -17.73
C GLY A 82 -3.74 -9.50 -16.31
N ARG A 83 -4.03 -10.80 -16.15
CA ARG A 83 -4.24 -11.46 -14.86
C ARG A 83 -2.99 -11.47 -14.02
N ASN A 84 -1.83 -11.73 -14.64
CA ASN A 84 -0.55 -11.71 -13.93
C ASN A 84 -0.23 -10.31 -13.39
N ILE A 85 -0.49 -9.26 -14.17
CA ILE A 85 -0.29 -7.87 -13.76
C ILE A 85 -1.28 -7.47 -12.67
N GLY A 86 -2.59 -7.70 -12.88
CA GLY A 86 -3.64 -7.38 -11.91
C GLY A 86 -3.40 -8.06 -10.57
N ARG A 87 -3.07 -9.36 -10.57
CA ARG A 87 -2.72 -10.12 -9.36
C ARG A 87 -1.53 -9.53 -8.64
N ASP A 88 -0.47 -9.17 -9.36
CA ASP A 88 0.75 -8.60 -8.78
C ASP A 88 0.49 -7.24 -8.13
N ILE A 89 -0.30 -6.37 -8.75
CA ILE A 89 -0.74 -5.09 -8.16
C ILE A 89 -1.57 -5.33 -6.89
N THR A 90 -2.61 -6.16 -6.97
CA THR A 90 -3.44 -6.50 -5.80
C THR A 90 -2.61 -7.05 -4.64
N HIS A 91 -1.59 -7.87 -4.93
CA HIS A 91 -0.72 -8.41 -3.89
C HIS A 91 0.07 -7.32 -3.17
N ARG A 92 0.48 -6.27 -3.89
CA ARG A 92 1.18 -5.11 -3.33
C ARG A 92 0.25 -4.28 -2.46
N HIS A 93 -0.97 -4.01 -2.95
CA HIS A 93 -2.01 -3.34 -2.18
C HIS A 93 -2.17 -4.00 -0.82
N ILE A 94 -2.36 -5.32 -0.82
CA ILE A 94 -2.56 -6.12 0.40
C ILE A 94 -1.35 -6.01 1.34
N ILE A 95 -0.12 -6.14 0.84
CA ILE A 95 1.09 -6.05 1.68
C ILE A 95 1.17 -4.67 2.36
N PHE A 96 0.93 -3.59 1.61
CA PHE A 96 0.98 -2.24 2.16
C PHE A 96 -0.17 -1.98 3.13
N ARG A 97 -1.41 -2.29 2.74
CA ARG A 97 -2.60 -2.12 3.57
C ARG A 97 -2.45 -2.87 4.88
N GLU A 98 -2.00 -4.13 4.85
CA GLU A 98 -1.74 -4.92 6.06
C GLU A 98 -0.67 -4.28 6.94
N PHE A 99 0.41 -3.74 6.37
CA PHE A 99 1.41 -3.04 7.15
C PHE A 99 0.84 -1.78 7.82
N PHE A 100 0.15 -0.92 7.07
CA PHE A 100 -0.40 0.32 7.60
C PHE A 100 -1.48 0.07 8.66
N LEU A 101 -2.33 -0.92 8.43
CA LEU A 101 -3.41 -1.28 9.34
C LEU A 101 -2.89 -2.01 10.59
N GLN A 102 -2.06 -3.04 10.43
CA GLN A 102 -1.68 -3.89 11.55
C GLN A 102 -0.45 -3.35 12.28
N VAL A 103 0.58 -2.94 11.53
CA VAL A 103 1.86 -2.52 12.11
C VAL A 103 1.80 -1.05 12.51
N LEU A 104 1.38 -0.14 11.63
CA LEU A 104 1.27 1.28 11.98
C LEU A 104 -0.01 1.63 12.74
N GLN A 105 -0.99 0.72 12.77
CA GLN A 105 -2.27 0.90 13.47
C GLN A 105 -3.02 2.16 13.00
N LEU A 106 -2.99 2.42 11.69
CA LEU A 106 -3.83 3.42 11.05
C LEU A 106 -5.27 2.89 10.93
N ASP A 107 -6.23 3.79 10.75
CA ASP A 107 -7.59 3.36 10.41
C ASP A 107 -7.65 2.75 9.00
N GLU A 108 -8.68 1.94 8.76
CA GLU A 108 -8.82 1.18 7.52
C GLU A 108 -8.82 2.07 6.28
N LYS A 109 -9.45 3.25 6.34
CA LYS A 109 -9.54 4.17 5.19
C LYS A 109 -8.19 4.80 4.89
N GLN A 110 -7.45 5.20 5.91
CA GLN A 110 -6.09 5.72 5.74
C GLN A 110 -5.13 4.64 5.22
N ALA A 111 -5.20 3.43 5.76
CA ALA A 111 -4.36 2.32 5.34
C ALA A 111 -4.58 1.96 3.87
N ASP A 112 -5.84 1.92 3.44
CA ASP A 112 -6.23 1.63 2.06
C ASP A 112 -5.79 2.74 1.10
N ALA A 113 -6.04 4.01 1.44
CA ALA A 113 -5.65 5.15 0.62
C ALA A 113 -4.13 5.21 0.36
N VAL A 114 -3.32 5.02 1.40
CA VAL A 114 -1.86 5.05 1.27
C VAL A 114 -1.33 3.81 0.52
N ALA A 115 -1.96 2.66 0.70
CA ALA A 115 -1.58 1.44 -0.02
C ALA A 115 -1.78 1.58 -1.54
N CYS A 116 -2.95 2.10 -1.95
CA CYS A 116 -3.29 2.36 -3.35
C CYS A 116 -2.33 3.36 -4.03
N GLU A 117 -1.82 4.36 -3.30
CA GLU A 117 -0.82 5.27 -3.86
C GLU A 117 0.55 4.59 -4.06
N LEU A 118 0.95 3.71 -3.13
CA LEU A 118 2.29 3.15 -3.10
C LEU A 118 2.50 1.92 -4.00
N GLU A 119 1.46 1.14 -4.26
CA GLU A 119 1.55 -0.12 -5.02
C GLU A 119 2.10 0.02 -6.44
N HIS A 120 1.86 1.18 -7.08
CA HIS A 120 2.30 1.48 -8.44
C HIS A 120 3.74 2.00 -8.50
N VAL A 121 4.20 2.68 -7.45
CA VAL A 121 5.46 3.45 -7.48
C VAL A 121 6.62 2.71 -6.81
N VAL A 122 6.33 1.80 -5.88
CA VAL A 122 7.39 1.12 -5.12
C VAL A 122 8.05 0.02 -5.98
N PRO A 123 9.40 0.00 -6.08
CA PRO A 123 10.10 -1.02 -6.85
C PRO A 123 9.86 -2.44 -6.32
N PRO A 124 9.82 -3.48 -7.19
CA PRO A 124 9.42 -4.82 -6.77
C PRO A 124 10.36 -5.45 -5.74
N HIS A 125 11.66 -5.12 -5.77
CA HIS A 125 12.62 -5.62 -4.79
C HIS A 125 12.37 -5.06 -3.37
N VAL A 126 11.84 -3.83 -3.27
CA VAL A 126 11.47 -3.22 -1.99
C VAL A 126 10.21 -3.89 -1.46
N ILE A 127 9.19 -4.06 -2.29
CA ILE A 127 7.93 -4.74 -1.92
C ILE A 127 8.22 -6.15 -1.42
N ARG A 128 9.09 -6.89 -2.10
CA ARG A 128 9.49 -8.24 -1.68
C ARG A 128 10.05 -8.26 -0.25
N ARG A 129 11.01 -7.37 0.04
CA ARG A 129 11.59 -7.25 1.39
C ARG A 129 10.58 -6.74 2.42
N TRP A 130 9.69 -5.84 2.02
CA TRP A 130 8.61 -5.34 2.86
C TRP A 130 7.67 -6.46 3.27
N GLY A 131 7.21 -7.27 2.32
CA GLY A 131 6.36 -8.44 2.60
C GLY A 131 7.05 -9.43 3.53
N GLN A 132 8.33 -9.73 3.30
CA GLN A 132 9.14 -10.56 4.22
C GLN A 132 9.17 -9.98 5.63
N PHE A 133 9.33 -8.67 5.76
CA PHE A 133 9.34 -7.98 7.05
C PHE A 133 7.98 -8.03 7.75
N VAL A 134 6.88 -7.79 7.03
CA VAL A 134 5.51 -7.91 7.55
C VAL A 134 5.26 -9.34 8.07
N LEU A 135 5.65 -10.37 7.31
CA LEU A 135 5.53 -11.76 7.75
C LEU A 135 6.41 -12.05 8.97
N TYR A 136 7.65 -11.56 8.97
CA TYR A 136 8.56 -11.69 10.11
C TYR A 136 7.96 -11.09 11.39
N LEU A 137 7.34 -9.91 11.29
CA LEU A 137 6.63 -9.29 12.41
C LEU A 137 5.45 -10.16 12.85
N ARG A 138 4.57 -10.59 11.95
CA ARG A 138 3.37 -11.40 12.29
C ARG A 138 3.66 -12.68 13.06
N THR A 139 4.84 -13.26 12.91
CA THR A 139 5.26 -14.45 13.67
C THR A 139 5.69 -14.16 15.11
N ARG A 140 5.59 -12.89 15.57
CA ARG A 140 6.03 -12.43 16.89
C ARG A 140 5.02 -11.49 17.51
N ASP A 141 4.99 -11.44 18.84
CA ASP A 141 4.02 -10.60 19.58
C ASP A 141 4.60 -9.30 20.14
N PHE A 142 5.94 -9.12 20.15
CA PHE A 142 6.61 -8.00 20.83
C PHE A 142 6.18 -6.61 20.33
N TRP A 143 5.73 -6.51 19.08
CA TRP A 143 5.37 -5.22 18.47
C TRP A 143 3.87 -4.91 18.60
N LYS A 144 3.00 -5.84 19.01
CA LYS A 144 1.55 -5.62 19.00
C LYS A 144 1.10 -4.44 19.86
N ASN A 145 1.83 -4.16 20.93
CA ASN A 145 1.51 -3.09 21.88
C ASN A 145 2.43 -1.87 21.75
N TRP A 146 3.19 -1.75 20.65
CA TRP A 146 4.24 -0.74 20.51
C TRP A 146 3.71 0.69 20.71
N GLN A 147 2.49 1.00 20.27
CA GLN A 147 1.90 2.33 20.49
C GLN A 147 1.64 2.60 21.97
N SER A 148 1.09 1.62 22.70
CA SER A 148 0.85 1.74 24.15
C SER A 148 2.16 1.88 24.92
N GLU A 149 3.18 1.10 24.54
CA GLU A 149 4.53 1.20 25.08
C GLU A 149 5.14 2.58 24.80
N TYR A 150 5.07 3.06 23.54
CA TYR A 150 5.51 4.38 23.15
C TYR A 150 4.82 5.49 23.95
N GLN A 151 3.49 5.42 24.16
CA GLN A 151 2.78 6.42 24.96
C GLN A 151 3.22 6.42 26.43
N SER A 152 3.55 5.26 27.00
CA SER A 152 4.09 5.13 28.35
C SER A 152 5.50 5.72 28.45
N GLU A 153 6.37 5.39 27.51
CA GLU A 153 7.75 5.89 27.47
C GLU A 153 7.83 7.38 27.16
N ARG A 154 7.00 7.88 26.25
CA ARG A 154 6.89 9.30 25.91
C ARG A 154 6.58 10.14 27.14
N LYS A 155 5.64 9.71 28.00
CA LYS A 155 5.34 10.41 29.26
C LYS A 155 6.56 10.50 30.18
N LYS A 156 7.34 9.42 30.27
CA LYS A 156 8.59 9.40 31.06
C LYS A 156 9.65 10.33 30.47
N LEU A 157 9.81 10.32 29.14
CA LEU A 157 10.76 11.17 28.43
C LEU A 157 10.43 12.65 28.63
N ILE A 158 9.17 13.05 28.39
CA ILE A 158 8.70 14.42 28.60
C ILE A 158 8.91 14.84 30.07
N GLY A 159 8.53 14.00 31.04
CA GLY A 159 8.72 14.31 32.45
C GLY A 159 10.20 14.42 32.86
N THR A 160 11.10 13.67 32.22
CA THR A 160 12.54 13.78 32.45
C THR A 160 13.09 15.08 31.85
N MET A 161 12.67 15.41 30.63
CA MET A 161 13.05 16.66 29.96
C MET A 161 12.59 17.89 30.76
N GLU A 162 11.33 17.91 31.22
CA GLU A 162 10.79 18.98 32.07
C GLU A 162 11.62 19.18 33.35
N LYS A 163 12.04 18.09 34.00
CA LYS A 163 12.92 18.15 35.18
C LYS A 163 14.31 18.70 34.82
N THR A 164 14.89 18.25 33.72
CA THR A 164 16.20 18.70 33.27
C THR A 164 16.20 20.21 32.93
N PHE A 165 15.20 20.70 32.20
CA PHE A 165 15.07 22.13 31.91
C PHE A 165 14.84 22.98 33.17
N ARG A 166 14.09 22.46 34.15
CA ARG A 166 13.92 23.12 35.46
C ARG A 166 15.24 23.31 36.18
N ASN A 167 16.05 22.26 36.20
CA ASN A 167 17.32 22.23 36.90
C ASN A 167 18.40 23.08 36.21
N MET A 168 18.30 23.31 34.90
CA MET A 168 19.20 24.18 34.14
C MET A 168 18.83 25.68 34.24
N GLY A 169 17.79 26.03 35.00
CA GLY A 169 17.35 27.43 35.17
C GLY A 169 16.73 28.04 33.91
N SER A 170 16.36 27.24 32.90
CA SER A 170 15.84 27.73 31.61
C SER A 170 14.30 27.74 31.53
N LEU A 171 13.60 27.36 32.62
CA LEU A 171 12.13 27.24 32.68
C LEU A 171 11.36 28.56 32.83
N ASP A 172 11.80 29.64 32.20
CA ASP A 172 10.89 30.74 31.90
C ASP A 172 10.09 30.50 30.60
N ASN A 173 10.60 29.64 29.68
CA ASN A 173 9.95 29.44 28.39
C ASN A 173 9.08 28.17 28.35
N GLN A 174 7.89 28.22 28.96
CA GLN A 174 6.88 27.13 28.88
C GLN A 174 6.49 26.76 27.44
N GLU A 175 6.81 27.62 26.47
CA GLU A 175 6.50 27.44 25.05
C GLU A 175 7.35 26.33 24.40
N GLU A 176 8.65 26.24 24.69
CA GLU A 176 9.55 25.23 24.11
C GLU A 176 9.17 23.81 24.52
N VAL A 177 8.77 23.62 25.78
CA VAL A 177 8.27 22.33 26.29
C VAL A 177 6.95 21.95 25.60
N ARG A 178 6.08 22.93 25.36
CA ARG A 178 4.80 22.71 24.65
C ARG A 178 5.02 22.40 23.17
N GLU A 179 5.97 23.04 22.51
CA GLU A 179 6.34 22.74 21.12
C GLU A 179 6.94 21.34 20.98
N LEU A 180 7.85 20.96 21.86
CA LEU A 180 8.40 19.60 21.92
C LEU A 180 7.29 18.57 22.13
N ALA A 181 6.36 18.81 23.06
CA ALA A 181 5.25 17.90 23.30
C ALA A 181 4.30 17.76 22.09
N ARG A 182 4.14 18.81 21.27
CA ARG A 182 3.35 18.79 20.02
C ARG A 182 4.05 18.03 18.90
N LYS A 183 5.37 18.14 18.77
CA LYS A 183 6.16 17.48 17.71
C LYS A 183 6.07 15.95 17.76
N TYR A 184 5.84 15.38 18.94
CA TYR A 184 5.75 13.92 19.17
C TYR A 184 4.31 13.46 19.47
N ARG A 185 3.30 14.24 19.06
CA ARG A 185 1.90 13.97 19.30
C ARG A 185 1.29 13.05 18.24
#